data_AF-A0A330M5S1-F1
#
_entry.id   AF-A0A330M5S1-F1
#
_cell.length_a   1.000
_cell.length_b   1.000
_cell.length_c   1.000
_cell.angle_alpha   90.00
_cell.angle_beta   90.00
_cell.angle_gamma   90.00
#
_symmetry.space_group_name_H-M   'P 1'
#
loop_
_entity.id
_entity.type
_entity.pdbx_description
1 polymer ?
#
loop_
_entity_poly.entity_id
_entity_poly.type
_entity_poly.pdbx_seq_one_letter_code
_entity_poly.pdbx_strand_id
1 'polypeptide(L)'
;MTEPQNLERAVSILAFIGVRLLQLREVMTLALYLRKKGLSDEATNIENQCCDSVLEADEWMVLLQHYKIKGHDGKTVPDMKWAYKSLAKLGGFTDSKRTGMASWGTIWEGWDTLQAQVSGYRLAKEMLAAGKVL
;
A
#
# COMPACT_ATOMS: atom_id res chain seq x y z
N MET A 1 6.44 2.32 25.77
CA MET A 1 7.58 2.18 24.83
C MET A 1 8.96 2.38 25.49
N THR A 2 9.07 2.46 26.82
CA THR A 2 10.37 2.74 27.48
C THR A 2 11.15 1.50 27.91
N GLU A 3 10.51 0.32 27.95
CA GLU A 3 11.21 -0.93 28.27
C GLU A 3 11.89 -1.52 27.03
N PRO A 4 13.17 -1.94 27.13
CA PRO A 4 13.92 -2.50 26.01
C PRO A 4 13.23 -3.65 25.29
N GLN A 5 12.53 -4.52 26.03
CA GLN A 5 11.79 -5.66 25.45
C GLN A 5 10.62 -5.21 24.55
N ASN A 6 9.94 -4.13 24.91
CA ASN A 6 8.85 -3.60 24.09
C ASN A 6 9.38 -2.95 22.81
N LEU A 7 10.56 -2.33 22.88
CA LEU A 7 11.24 -1.81 21.69
C LEU A 7 11.66 -2.94 20.74
N GLU A 8 12.27 -4.00 21.27
CA GLU A 8 12.67 -5.17 20.48
C GLU A 8 11.48 -5.82 19.76
N ARG A 9 10.36 -6.02 20.47
CA ARG A 9 9.12 -6.53 19.86
C ARG A 9 8.62 -5.62 18.75
N ALA A 10 8.56 -4.31 19.01
CA ALA A 10 8.10 -3.35 18.01
C ALA A 10 8.99 -3.39 16.76
N VAL A 11 10.31 -3.24 16.91
CA VAL A 11 11.26 -3.26 15.79
C VAL A 11 11.18 -4.57 15.00
N SER A 12 11.01 -5.71 15.68
CA SER A 12 10.84 -7.00 15.01
C SER A 12 9.62 -7.02 14.08
N ILE A 13 8.49 -6.45 14.51
CA ILE A 13 7.28 -6.31 13.68
C ILE A 13 7.53 -5.32 12.54
N LEU A 14 8.13 -4.16 12.84
CA LEU A 14 8.38 -3.13 11.84
C LEU A 14 9.36 -3.59 10.74
N ALA A 15 10.25 -4.55 11.02
CA ALA A 15 11.13 -5.14 10.03
C ALA A 15 10.35 -5.81 8.89
N PHE A 16 9.35 -6.63 9.20
CA PHE A 16 8.52 -7.29 8.19
C PHE A 16 7.59 -6.31 7.45
N ILE A 17 7.06 -5.31 8.16
CA ILE A 17 6.32 -4.21 7.52
C ILE A 17 7.25 -3.46 6.55
N GLY A 18 8.49 -3.20 6.94
CA GLY A 18 9.51 -2.59 6.09
C GLY A 18 9.73 -3.38 4.80
N VAL A 19 9.85 -4.70 4.87
CA VAL A 19 9.96 -5.59 3.69
C VAL A 19 8.75 -5.45 2.77
N ARG A 20 7.54 -5.41 3.33
CA ARG A 20 6.29 -5.26 2.59
C ARG A 20 6.21 -3.92 1.84
N LEU A 21 6.66 -2.84 2.49
CA LEU A 21 6.76 -1.51 1.85
C LEU A 21 7.90 -1.44 0.81
N LEU A 22 9.00 -2.18 1.04
CA LEU A 22 10.08 -2.36 0.06
C LEU A 22 9.55 -3.01 -1.21
N GLN A 23 8.79 -4.10 -1.11
CA GLN A 23 8.20 -4.81 -2.25
C GLN A 23 7.33 -3.88 -3.13
N LEU A 24 6.50 -3.01 -2.51
CA LEU A 24 5.71 -2.03 -3.25
C LEU A 24 6.57 -1.06 -4.07
N ARG A 25 7.68 -0.58 -3.48
CA ARG A 25 8.60 0.32 -4.20
C ARG A 25 9.43 -0.44 -5.24
N GLU A 26 9.81 -1.68 -4.95
CA GLU A 26 10.61 -2.51 -5.84
C GLU A 26 9.92 -2.72 -7.19
N VAL A 27 8.62 -2.98 -7.20
CA VAL A 27 7.81 -3.09 -8.44
C VAL A 27 8.03 -1.89 -9.36
N MET A 28 8.02 -0.68 -8.81
CA MET A 28 8.23 0.54 -9.59
C MET A 28 9.67 0.67 -10.08
N THR A 29 10.65 0.42 -9.22
CA THR A 29 12.06 0.53 -9.59
C THR A 29 12.48 -0.52 -10.63
N LEU A 30 12.04 -1.76 -10.45
CA LEU A 30 12.39 -2.87 -11.33
C LEU A 30 11.77 -2.66 -12.73
N ALA A 31 10.52 -2.21 -12.79
CA ALA A 31 9.89 -1.86 -14.05
C ALA A 31 10.63 -0.73 -14.79
N LEU A 32 11.20 0.25 -14.08
CA LEU A 32 12.05 1.28 -14.69
C LEU A 32 13.34 0.69 -15.27
N TYR A 33 14.01 -0.21 -14.55
CA TYR A 33 15.23 -0.86 -15.04
C TYR A 33 14.97 -1.77 -16.25
N LEU A 34 13.86 -2.52 -16.24
CA LEU A 34 13.48 -3.39 -17.36
C LEU A 34 13.17 -2.60 -18.63
N ARG A 35 12.44 -1.48 -18.51
CA ARG A 35 12.20 -0.57 -19.65
C ARG A 35 13.49 -0.04 -20.25
N LYS A 36 14.47 0.33 -19.42
CA LYS A 36 15.78 0.78 -19.91
C LYS A 36 16.55 -0.31 -20.66
N LYS A 37 16.29 -1.59 -20.36
CA LYS A 37 16.85 -2.75 -21.07
C LYS A 37 16.05 -3.14 -22.33
N GLY A 38 14.97 -2.44 -22.65
CA GLY A 38 14.08 -2.75 -23.77
C GLY A 38 13.00 -3.80 -23.45
N LEU A 39 12.92 -4.27 -22.20
CA LEU A 39 11.98 -5.31 -21.75
C LEU A 39 10.67 -4.66 -21.25
N SER A 40 9.94 -4.00 -22.15
CA SER A 40 8.75 -3.22 -21.79
C SER A 40 7.56 -4.07 -21.37
N ASP A 41 7.41 -5.26 -21.95
CA ASP A 41 6.32 -6.17 -21.63
C ASP A 41 6.49 -6.76 -20.22
N GLU A 42 7.71 -7.18 -19.87
CA GLU A 42 8.05 -7.65 -18.52
C GLU A 42 7.85 -6.56 -17.47
N ALA A 43 8.27 -5.33 -17.77
CA ALA A 43 8.06 -4.18 -16.88
C ALA A 43 6.57 -3.93 -16.61
N THR A 44 5.74 -4.06 -17.64
CA THR A 44 4.29 -3.88 -17.54
C THR A 44 3.65 -5.02 -16.77
N ASN A 45 4.12 -6.25 -16.98
CA ASN A 45 3.63 -7.42 -16.25
C ASN A 45 3.87 -7.29 -14.74
N ILE A 46 5.08 -6.87 -14.33
CA ILE A 46 5.41 -6.66 -12.91
C ILE A 46 4.56 -5.57 -12.27
N GLU A 47 4.33 -4.45 -12.98
CA GLU A 47 3.46 -3.38 -12.50
C GLU A 47 1.99 -3.79 -12.34
N ASN A 48 1.52 -4.68 -13.21
CA ASN A 48 0.14 -5.15 -13.27
C ASN A 48 -0.15 -6.35 -12.36
N GLN A 49 0.83 -6.83 -11.59
CA GLN A 49 0.61 -7.88 -10.59
C GLN A 49 -0.42 -7.42 -9.55
N CYS A 50 -1.25 -8.35 -9.08
CA CYS A 50 -2.24 -8.06 -8.05
C CYS A 50 -1.55 -7.62 -6.76
N CYS A 51 -2.13 -6.63 -6.08
CA CYS A 51 -1.58 -6.11 -4.84
C CYS A 51 -1.86 -6.98 -3.60
N ASP A 52 -2.60 -8.09 -3.73
CA ASP A 52 -2.93 -9.03 -2.65
C ASP A 52 -1.71 -9.74 -2.05
N SER A 53 -0.65 -9.88 -2.84
CA SER A 53 0.67 -10.36 -2.37
C SER A 53 1.29 -9.45 -1.30
N VAL A 54 0.92 -8.16 -1.33
CA VAL A 54 1.33 -7.17 -0.34
C VAL A 54 0.14 -6.83 0.51
N LEU A 55 -0.86 -6.09 0.05
CA LEU A 55 -1.99 -5.56 0.82
C LEU A 55 -3.08 -6.60 1.12
N GLU A 56 -3.62 -6.57 2.34
CA GLU A 56 -4.78 -7.37 2.72
C GLU A 56 -6.07 -6.82 2.09
N ALA A 57 -7.11 -7.65 2.05
CA ALA A 57 -8.42 -7.31 1.48
C ALA A 57 -8.97 -5.97 2.00
N ASP A 58 -9.05 -5.83 3.32
CA ASP A 58 -9.58 -4.61 3.94
C ASP A 58 -8.71 -3.38 3.63
N GLU A 59 -7.39 -3.56 3.49
CA GLU A 59 -6.45 -2.46 3.28
C GLU A 59 -6.58 -1.87 1.88
N TRP A 60 -6.56 -2.70 0.84
CA TRP A 60 -6.74 -2.18 -0.52
C TRP A 60 -8.17 -1.71 -0.74
N MET A 61 -9.18 -2.30 -0.07
CA MET A 61 -10.57 -1.82 -0.13
C MET A 61 -10.73 -0.42 0.47
N VAL A 62 -10.13 -0.16 1.63
CA VAL A 62 -10.11 1.18 2.24
C VAL A 62 -9.34 2.16 1.35
N LEU A 63 -8.18 1.76 0.85
CA LEU A 63 -7.38 2.60 -0.05
C LEU A 63 -8.14 2.94 -1.35
N LEU A 64 -8.95 2.01 -1.86
CA LEU A 64 -9.81 2.22 -3.03
C LEU A 64 -10.92 3.25 -2.78
N GLN A 65 -11.39 3.42 -1.53
CA GLN A 65 -12.33 4.49 -1.20
C GLN A 65 -11.69 5.89 -1.32
N HIS A 66 -10.40 6.01 -1.00
CA HIS A 66 -9.65 7.25 -1.17
C HIS A 66 -9.29 7.52 -2.63
N TYR A 67 -8.81 6.51 -3.36
CA TYR A 67 -8.28 6.66 -4.70
C TYR A 67 -8.95 5.71 -5.69
N LYS A 68 -10.18 6.06 -6.07
CA LYS A 68 -11.00 5.28 -6.99
C LYS A 68 -10.34 5.10 -8.35
N ILE A 69 -10.38 3.87 -8.84
CA ILE A 69 -9.99 3.51 -10.21
C ILE A 69 -11.22 3.62 -11.11
N LYS A 70 -11.10 4.35 -12.23
CA LYS A 70 -12.22 4.54 -13.16
C LYS A 70 -12.61 3.21 -13.80
N GLY A 71 -13.88 2.83 -13.70
CA GLY A 71 -14.41 1.60 -14.31
C GLY A 71 -14.09 0.32 -13.53
N HIS A 72 -13.54 0.44 -12.32
CA HIS A 72 -13.26 -0.69 -11.44
C HIS A 72 -14.54 -1.21 -10.78
N ASP A 73 -14.72 -2.52 -10.73
CA ASP A 73 -15.93 -3.17 -10.21
C ASP A 73 -16.05 -3.14 -8.68
N GLY A 74 -14.96 -2.75 -7.99
CA GLY A 74 -14.87 -2.65 -6.54
C GLY A 74 -14.68 -3.99 -5.84
N LYS A 75 -14.54 -5.08 -6.59
CA LYS A 75 -14.40 -6.45 -6.08
C LYS A 75 -13.08 -7.10 -6.49
N THR A 76 -12.54 -6.73 -7.64
CA THR A 76 -11.23 -7.21 -8.08
C THR A 76 -10.12 -6.55 -7.30
N VAL A 77 -9.03 -7.29 -7.11
CA VAL A 77 -7.83 -6.76 -6.47
C VAL A 77 -7.13 -5.82 -7.45
N PRO A 78 -6.82 -4.58 -7.06
CA PRO A 78 -6.06 -3.65 -7.90
C PRO A 78 -4.62 -4.10 -8.16
N ASP A 79 -3.96 -3.44 -9.11
CA ASP A 79 -2.55 -3.70 -9.40
C ASP A 79 -1.58 -3.05 -8.39
N MET A 80 -0.36 -3.59 -8.35
CA MET A 80 0.73 -3.16 -7.46
C MET A 80 1.15 -1.71 -7.72
N LYS A 81 1.15 -1.26 -8.97
CA LYS A 81 1.48 0.11 -9.34
C LYS A 81 0.49 1.11 -8.77
N TRP A 82 -0.81 0.81 -8.83
CA TRP A 82 -1.86 1.59 -8.21
C TRP A 82 -1.69 1.59 -6.70
N ALA A 83 -1.46 0.43 -6.08
CA ALA A 83 -1.29 0.32 -4.63
C ALA A 83 -0.16 1.23 -4.14
N TYR A 84 1.02 1.15 -4.77
CA TYR A 84 2.16 2.03 -4.46
C TYR A 84 1.82 3.52 -4.61
N LYS A 85 1.22 3.91 -5.74
CA LYS A 85 0.91 5.33 -6.02
C LYS A 85 -0.16 5.88 -5.08
N SER A 86 -1.18 5.09 -4.78
CA SER A 86 -2.26 5.46 -3.88
C SER A 86 -1.76 5.59 -2.46
N LEU A 87 -0.92 4.65 -2.00
CA LEU A 87 -0.27 4.73 -0.70
C LEU A 87 0.66 5.95 -0.59
N ALA A 88 1.46 6.21 -1.63
CA ALA A 88 2.32 7.39 -1.69
C ALA A 88 1.51 8.69 -1.59
N LYS A 89 0.39 8.80 -2.31
CA LYS A 89 -0.51 9.96 -2.23
C LYS A 89 -1.12 10.12 -0.85
N LEU A 90 -1.49 9.02 -0.19
CA LEU A 90 -2.01 9.06 1.18
C LEU A 90 -0.97 9.64 2.14
N GLY A 91 0.31 9.31 1.93
CA GLY A 91 1.45 9.90 2.65
C GLY A 91 1.87 11.30 2.17
N GLY A 92 1.09 11.95 1.30
CA GLY A 92 1.35 13.32 0.85
C GLY A 92 2.27 13.46 -0.38
N PHE A 93 2.51 12.38 -1.14
CA PHE A 93 3.32 12.46 -2.35
C PHE A 93 2.64 13.28 -3.46
N THR A 94 3.30 14.35 -3.90
CA THR A 94 2.83 15.24 -4.98
C THR A 94 3.57 15.06 -6.30
N ASP A 95 4.62 14.22 -6.33
CA ASP A 95 5.47 13.97 -7.50
C ASP A 95 6.01 15.24 -8.18
N SER A 96 6.50 16.20 -7.37
CA SER A 96 6.97 17.51 -7.85
C SER A 96 8.09 17.44 -8.91
N LYS A 97 8.89 16.37 -8.89
CA LYS A 97 9.96 16.11 -9.86
C LYS A 97 9.56 15.13 -10.98
N ARG A 98 8.29 14.70 -11.03
CA ARG A 98 7.76 13.77 -12.05
C ARG A 98 8.58 12.49 -12.19
N THR A 99 9.08 11.99 -11.07
CA THR A 99 9.85 10.75 -11.04
C THR A 99 8.92 9.56 -10.82
N GLY A 100 7.72 9.79 -10.28
CA GLY A 100 6.82 8.74 -9.81
C GLY A 100 7.35 7.97 -8.60
N MET A 101 8.47 8.40 -8.00
CA MET A 101 9.16 7.70 -6.92
C MET A 101 9.02 8.47 -5.59
N ALA A 102 8.20 7.94 -4.70
CA ALA A 102 8.06 8.43 -3.34
C ALA A 102 9.23 7.99 -2.44
N SER A 103 9.53 8.79 -1.42
CA SER A 103 10.52 8.48 -0.39
C SER A 103 10.01 7.37 0.54
N TRP A 104 10.92 6.71 1.27
CA TRP A 104 10.52 5.73 2.29
C TRP A 104 9.64 6.33 3.38
N GLY A 105 9.97 7.53 3.86
CA GLY A 105 9.15 8.24 4.84
C GLY A 105 7.74 8.48 4.31
N THR A 106 7.60 8.93 3.07
CA THR A 106 6.28 9.15 2.45
C THR A 106 5.46 7.86 2.34
N ILE A 107 6.09 6.74 1.97
CA ILE A 107 5.39 5.44 1.92
C ILE A 107 5.00 4.98 3.32
N TRP A 108 5.87 5.18 4.32
CA TRP A 108 5.60 4.88 5.71
C TRP A 108 4.42 5.68 6.27
N GLU A 109 4.40 7.00 6.07
CA GLU A 109 3.31 7.88 6.50
C GLU A 109 1.97 7.48 5.86
N GLY A 110 1.99 7.13 4.57
CA GLY A 110 0.81 6.61 3.88
C GLY A 110 0.34 5.29 4.47
N TRP A 111 1.27 4.39 4.80
CA TRP A 111 0.98 3.11 5.45
C TRP A 111 0.40 3.29 6.86
N ASP A 112 1.01 4.11 7.70
CA ASP A 112 0.54 4.37 9.06
C ASP A 112 -0.87 4.98 9.06
N THR A 113 -1.10 5.96 8.16
CA THR A 113 -2.42 6.56 7.94
C THR A 113 -3.45 5.52 7.50
N LEU A 114 -3.08 4.63 6.57
CA LEU A 114 -3.96 3.56 6.11
C LEU A 114 -4.32 2.60 7.24
N GLN A 115 -3.36 2.21 8.08
CA GLN A 115 -3.60 1.30 9.20
C GLN A 115 -4.57 1.89 10.25
N ALA A 116 -4.47 3.19 10.52
CA ALA A 116 -5.43 3.87 11.38
C ALA A 116 -6.86 3.83 10.82
N GLN A 117 -7.01 4.04 9.50
CA GLN A 117 -8.31 3.99 8.82
C GLN A 117 -8.88 2.56 8.72
N VAL A 118 -8.03 1.57 8.43
CA VAL A 118 -8.39 0.15 8.39
C VAL A 118 -8.88 -0.33 9.75
N SER A 119 -8.26 0.13 10.84
CA SER A 119 -8.72 -0.18 12.19
C SER A 119 -10.17 0.29 12.43
N GLY A 120 -10.51 1.50 12.00
CA GLY A 120 -11.88 2.02 12.07
C GLY A 120 -12.85 1.26 11.16
N TYR A 121 -12.41 0.91 9.95
CA TYR A 121 -13.20 0.12 9.00
C TYR A 121 -13.53 -1.28 9.56
N ARG A 122 -12.55 -1.97 10.14
CA ARG A 122 -12.74 -3.30 10.75
C ARG A 122 -13.71 -3.25 11.92
N LEU A 123 -13.58 -2.26 12.79
CA LEU A 123 -14.53 -2.07 13.90
C LEU A 123 -15.96 -1.86 13.38
N ALA A 124 -16.15 -1.00 12.37
CA ALA A 124 -17.46 -0.76 11.79
C ALA A 124 -18.04 -2.02 11.13
N LYS A 125 -17.22 -2.78 10.43
CA LYS A 125 -17.58 -4.06 9.80
C LYS A 125 -18.04 -5.10 10.84
N GLU A 126 -17.34 -5.19 11.97
CA GLU A 126 -17.72 -6.05 13.09
C GLU A 126 -19.02 -5.61 13.76
N MET A 127 -19.21 -4.30 13.98
CA MET A 127 -20.45 -3.75 14.54
C MET A 127 -21.66 -4.05 13.66
N LEU A 128 -21.52 -3.87 12.34
CA LEU A 128 -22.56 -4.22 11.36
C LEU A 128 -22.86 -5.71 11.35
N ALA A 129 -21.83 -6.57 11.38
CA ALA A 129 -22.00 -8.01 11.46
C ALA A 129 -22.73 -8.46 12.75
N ALA A 130 -22.53 -7.72 13.85
CA ALA A 130 -23.22 -7.93 15.11
C ALA A 130 -24.63 -7.30 15.16
N GLY A 131 -25.11 -6.68 14.08
CA GLY A 131 -26.42 -6.02 14.02
C GLY A 131 -26.53 -4.73 14.83
N LYS A 132 -25.40 -4.14 15.24
CA LYS A 132 -25.38 -2.83 15.90
C LYS A 132 -25.53 -1.73 14.87
N VAL A 133 -26.35 -0.71 15.17
CA VAL A 133 -26.49 0.48 14.33
C VAL A 133 -25.22 1.33 14.48
N LEU A 134 -24.68 1.80 13.36
CA LEU A 134 -23.55 2.75 13.30
C LEU A 134 -24.05 4.19 13.50
#